data_AF-A0A6P4E0B9-F1
#
_entry.id   AF-A0A6P4E0B9-F1
#
_cell.length_a   1.000
_cell.length_b   1.000
_cell.length_c   1.000
_cell.angle_alpha   90.00
_cell.angle_beta   90.00
_cell.angle_gamma   90.00
#
_symmetry.space_group_name_H-M   'P 1'
#
loop_
_entity.id
_entity.type
_entity.pdbx_description
1 polymer ?
#
loop_
_entity_poly.entity_id
_entity_poly.type
_entity_poly.pdbx_seq_one_letter_code
_entity_poly.pdbx_strand_id
1 'polypeptide(L)'
;MEERRQRMRAYRRARRKFACVVYMVTIAWMVLALLQWLLVSLISDISLAFIEFYWISVIFFALAMVMVTLFIFFERIRFIIGLNWLITLLIVEFVIIGIFALVARSLWPDLVMWFFICVLLVFLFVLLGSIIPHDLTLDVVILFVMAFIFLIVTIFFIMMHILIAMPYSFVVFQIFISVIVLLFVMYHAQTINGGRFAEMRLNDHLLASLILFHDFIIIFLLTFYAQIVYRIASNKTSTTATPQYVTWVRPSSNSEVEDVTTVDPNAVDSENPPDEVKSPDEASMIFF
;
A
#
# COMPACT_ATOMS: atom_id res chain seq x y z
N MET A 1 6.53 -12.55 51.02
CA MET A 1 5.46 -12.89 50.04
C MET A 1 4.72 -11.66 49.52
N GLU A 2 4.39 -10.70 50.39
CA GLU A 2 3.65 -9.47 50.01
C GLU A 2 4.43 -8.51 49.13
N GLU A 3 5.72 -8.29 49.40
CA GLU A 3 6.58 -7.44 48.55
C GLU A 3 6.67 -7.95 47.11
N ARG A 4 6.76 -9.27 46.90
CA ARG A 4 6.76 -9.87 45.55
C ARG A 4 5.43 -9.59 44.83
N ARG A 5 4.30 -9.71 45.54
CA ARG A 5 2.97 -9.38 44.99
C ARG A 5 2.86 -7.89 44.64
N GLN A 6 3.38 -7.00 45.47
CA GLN A 6 3.40 -5.56 45.22
C GLN A 6 4.27 -5.20 44.01
N ARG A 7 5.49 -5.74 43.91
CA ARG A 7 6.37 -5.55 42.74
C ARG A 7 5.73 -6.05 41.45
N MET A 8 5.09 -7.22 41.46
CA MET A 8 4.36 -7.76 40.31
C MET A 8 3.13 -6.91 39.91
N ARG A 9 2.43 -6.29 40.88
CA ARG A 9 1.33 -5.36 40.58
C ARG A 9 1.86 -4.05 39.99
N ALA A 10 2.96 -3.52 40.53
CA ALA A 10 3.60 -2.31 40.02
C ALA A 10 4.09 -2.49 38.58
N TYR A 11 4.78 -3.61 38.29
CA TYR A 11 5.22 -3.97 36.94
C TYR A 11 4.04 -4.04 35.96
N ARG A 12 2.98 -4.80 36.29
CA ARG A 12 1.78 -4.91 35.44
C ARG A 12 1.12 -3.56 35.17
N ARG A 13 1.10 -2.67 36.17
CA ARG A 13 0.53 -1.32 36.02
C ARG A 13 1.39 -0.46 35.09
N ALA A 14 2.71 -0.50 35.25
CA ALA A 14 3.64 0.24 34.38
C ALA A 14 3.53 -0.24 32.93
N ARG A 15 3.49 -1.56 32.72
CA ARG A 15 3.36 -2.17 31.40
C ARG A 15 2.03 -1.84 30.71
N ARG A 16 0.91 -1.87 31.44
CA ARG A 16 -0.39 -1.45 30.89
C ARG A 16 -0.41 0.02 30.50
N LYS A 17 0.21 0.90 31.30
CA LYS A 17 0.35 2.32 30.96
C LYS A 17 1.18 2.50 29.70
N PHE A 18 2.32 1.81 29.60
CA PHE A 18 3.16 1.81 28.41
C PHE A 18 2.38 1.38 27.17
N ALA A 19 1.74 0.20 27.20
CA ALA A 19 0.95 -0.29 26.07
C ALA A 19 -0.18 0.67 25.67
N CYS A 20 -0.87 1.25 26.65
CA CYS A 20 -1.90 2.26 26.41
C CYS A 20 -1.33 3.48 25.66
N VAL A 21 -0.19 4.02 26.11
CA VAL A 21 0.46 5.16 25.44
C VAL A 21 0.86 4.80 24.01
N VAL A 22 1.46 3.62 23.81
CA VAL A 22 1.86 3.15 22.47
C VAL A 22 0.67 3.10 21.52
N TYR A 23 -0.42 2.43 21.91
CA TYR A 23 -1.60 2.31 21.05
C TYR A 23 -2.30 3.65 20.81
N MET A 24 -2.39 4.52 21.82
CA MET A 24 -2.97 5.86 21.64
C MET A 24 -2.15 6.73 20.69
N VAL A 25 -0.82 6.66 20.78
CA VAL A 25 0.08 7.39 19.88
C VAL A 25 -0.02 6.82 18.45
N THR A 26 -0.08 5.51 18.27
CA THR A 26 -0.31 4.89 16.95
C THR A 26 -1.64 5.33 16.34
N ILE A 27 -2.73 5.36 17.12
CA ILE A 27 -4.02 5.86 16.66
C ILE A 27 -3.93 7.34 16.26
N ALA A 28 -3.21 8.16 17.02
CA ALA A 28 -3.00 9.56 16.66
C ALA A 28 -2.27 9.72 15.31
N TRP A 29 -1.25 8.89 15.04
CA TRP A 29 -0.58 8.85 13.74
C TRP A 29 -1.50 8.42 12.60
N MET A 30 -2.34 7.41 12.81
CA MET A 30 -3.32 6.97 11.81
C MET A 30 -4.36 8.06 11.51
N VAL A 31 -4.84 8.78 12.52
CA VAL A 31 -5.78 9.91 12.36
C VAL A 31 -5.11 11.06 11.61
N LEU A 32 -3.88 11.42 11.97
CA LEU A 32 -3.09 12.43 11.27
C LEU A 32 -2.92 12.08 9.78
N ALA A 33 -2.54 10.83 9.49
CA ALA A 33 -2.41 10.33 8.13
C ALA A 33 -3.74 10.42 7.35
N LEU A 34 -4.84 9.95 7.95
CA LEU A 34 -6.15 10.00 7.32
C LEU A 34 -6.58 11.44 6.98
N LEU A 35 -6.38 12.38 7.91
CA LEU A 35 -6.72 13.79 7.68
C LEU A 35 -5.93 14.39 6.51
N GLN A 36 -4.62 14.14 6.47
CA GLN A 36 -3.78 14.63 5.38
C GLN A 36 -4.13 13.97 4.03
N TRP A 37 -4.36 12.66 4.00
CA TRP A 37 -4.74 11.95 2.78
C TRP A 37 -6.12 12.37 2.27
N LEU A 38 -7.09 12.59 3.16
CA LEU A 38 -8.39 13.14 2.78
C LEU A 38 -8.26 14.54 2.18
N LEU A 39 -7.43 15.40 2.76
CA LEU A 39 -7.18 16.74 2.23
C LEU A 39 -6.62 16.66 0.80
N VAL A 40 -5.64 15.79 0.55
CA VAL A 40 -5.07 15.57 -0.79
C VAL A 40 -6.12 15.05 -1.76
N SER A 41 -6.90 14.04 -1.37
CA SER A 41 -7.91 13.40 -2.25
C SER A 41 -9.13 14.29 -2.54
N LEU A 42 -9.50 15.20 -1.63
CA LEU A 42 -10.66 16.09 -1.80
C LEU A 42 -10.32 17.37 -2.59
N ILE A 43 -9.09 17.85 -2.54
CA ILE A 43 -8.68 19.09 -3.22
C ILE A 43 -8.03 18.75 -4.57
N SER A 44 -8.75 18.98 -5.66
CA SER A 44 -8.33 18.65 -7.02
C SER A 44 -6.96 19.23 -7.40
N ASP A 45 -6.69 20.49 -7.04
CA ASP A 45 -5.42 21.15 -7.37
C ASP A 45 -4.21 20.47 -6.71
N ILE A 46 -4.38 20.04 -5.46
CA ILE A 46 -3.34 19.32 -4.71
C ILE A 46 -3.16 17.92 -5.29
N SER A 47 -4.25 17.22 -5.59
CA SER A 47 -4.21 15.92 -6.26
C SER A 47 -3.47 15.99 -7.60
N LEU A 48 -3.78 16.99 -8.44
CA LEU A 48 -3.10 17.19 -9.72
C LEU A 48 -1.61 17.43 -9.55
N ALA A 49 -1.22 18.28 -8.58
CA ALA A 49 0.19 18.52 -8.27
C ALA A 49 0.95 17.24 -7.89
N PHE A 50 0.37 16.37 -7.06
CA PHE A 50 1.02 15.10 -6.68
C PHE A 50 0.92 14.00 -7.76
N ILE A 51 0.02 14.14 -8.73
CA ILE A 51 0.01 13.29 -9.92
C ILE A 51 1.16 13.65 -10.85
N GLU A 52 1.35 14.94 -11.12
CA GLU A 52 2.41 15.49 -11.98
C GLU A 52 3.80 15.32 -11.36
N PHE A 53 3.97 15.73 -10.10
CA PHE A 53 5.23 15.66 -9.37
C PHE A 53 5.32 14.41 -8.47
N TYR A 54 4.89 13.25 -8.96
CA TYR A 54 4.85 12.00 -8.18
C TYR A 54 6.20 11.58 -7.59
N TRP A 55 7.31 11.96 -8.23
CA TRP A 55 8.67 11.69 -7.78
C TRP A 55 8.99 12.30 -6.41
N ILE A 56 8.32 13.40 -6.03
CA ILE A 56 8.43 14.01 -4.70
C ILE A 56 8.03 12.98 -3.63
N SER A 57 6.87 12.32 -3.78
CA SER A 57 6.43 11.28 -2.85
C SER A 57 7.44 10.12 -2.78
N VAL A 58 8.02 9.70 -3.90
CA VAL A 58 9.04 8.63 -3.90
C VAL A 58 10.27 9.03 -3.07
N ILE A 59 10.76 10.26 -3.21
CA ILE A 59 11.90 10.77 -2.44
C ILE A 59 11.58 10.81 -0.94
N PHE A 60 10.43 11.37 -0.55
CA PHE A 60 10.04 11.43 0.85
C PHE A 60 9.85 10.05 1.47
N PHE A 61 9.27 9.10 0.73
CA PHE A 61 9.13 7.72 1.20
C PHE A 61 10.49 7.06 1.41
N ALA A 62 11.42 7.16 0.45
CA ALA A 62 12.76 6.61 0.58
C ALA A 62 13.53 7.24 1.76
N LEU A 63 13.44 8.56 1.91
CA LEU A 63 14.05 9.29 3.02
C LEU A 63 13.48 8.84 4.37
N ALA A 64 12.16 8.63 4.44
CA ALA A 64 11.51 8.11 5.65
C ALA A 64 12.06 6.72 6.02
N MET A 65 12.19 5.81 5.06
CA MET A 65 12.73 4.46 5.32
C MET A 65 14.18 4.49 5.83
N VAL A 66 15.01 5.38 5.28
CA VAL A 66 16.37 5.61 5.80
C VAL A 66 16.32 6.14 7.23
N MET A 67 15.48 7.15 7.50
CA MET A 67 15.33 7.73 8.83
C MET A 67 14.83 6.73 9.87
N VAL A 68 13.87 5.88 9.54
CA VAL A 68 13.37 4.78 10.39
C VAL A 68 14.51 3.83 10.73
N THR A 69 15.28 3.43 9.73
CA THR A 69 16.42 2.52 9.90
C THR A 69 17.45 3.12 10.86
N LEU A 70 17.83 4.39 10.66
CA LEU A 70 18.71 5.10 11.58
C LEU A 70 18.11 5.18 12.99
N PHE A 71 16.83 5.50 13.13
CA PHE A 71 16.15 5.61 14.42
C PHE A 71 16.08 4.28 15.19
N ILE A 72 16.01 3.15 14.49
CA ILE A 72 16.07 1.80 15.09
C ILE A 72 17.49 1.52 15.63
N PHE A 73 18.52 1.75 14.83
CA PHE A 73 19.91 1.39 15.18
C PHE A 73 20.56 2.35 16.20
N PHE A 74 20.26 3.64 16.16
CA PHE A 74 20.88 4.64 17.02
C PHE A 74 20.13 4.82 18.34
N GLU A 75 20.29 3.88 19.28
CA GLU A 75 19.62 3.94 20.60
C GLU A 75 19.87 5.26 21.34
N ARG A 76 21.05 5.87 21.19
CA ARG A 76 21.44 7.14 21.84
C ARG A 76 20.50 8.30 21.51
N ILE A 77 19.96 8.34 20.29
CA ILE A 77 19.04 9.38 19.83
C ILE A 77 17.70 9.29 20.55
N ARG A 78 17.25 8.06 20.88
CA ARG A 78 15.96 7.83 21.55
C ARG A 78 15.93 8.27 23.02
N PHE A 79 17.09 8.40 23.66
CA PHE A 79 17.18 8.82 25.06
C PHE A 79 16.92 10.32 25.27
N ILE A 80 17.14 11.14 24.24
CA ILE A 80 16.91 12.60 24.32
C ILE A 80 15.44 12.86 23.97
N ILE A 81 14.63 13.19 24.99
CA ILE A 81 13.15 13.21 24.84
C ILE A 81 12.65 14.12 23.71
N GLY A 82 13.18 15.34 23.60
CA GLY A 82 12.77 16.30 22.56
C GLY A 82 13.19 15.85 21.16
N LEU A 83 14.41 15.33 21.02
CA LEU A 83 14.93 14.83 19.75
C LEU A 83 14.19 13.57 19.29
N ASN A 84 13.85 12.68 20.23
CA ASN A 84 13.08 11.47 19.97
C ASN A 84 11.70 11.80 19.39
N TRP A 85 10.97 12.75 19.99
CA TRP A 85 9.70 13.25 19.45
C TRP A 85 9.86 13.90 18.08
N LEU A 86 10.84 14.78 17.91
CA LEU A 86 11.08 15.50 16.66
C LEU A 86 11.34 14.52 15.50
N ILE A 87 12.23 13.55 15.69
CA ILE A 87 12.57 12.57 14.65
C ILE A 87 11.39 11.65 14.36
N THR A 88 10.67 11.20 15.40
CA THR A 88 9.47 10.36 15.21
C THR A 88 8.42 11.09 14.38
N LEU A 89 8.15 12.36 14.69
CA LEU A 89 7.20 13.18 13.94
C LEU A 89 7.66 13.35 12.49
N LEU A 90 8.95 13.66 12.28
CA LEU A 90 9.51 13.83 10.94
C LEU A 90 9.38 12.55 10.10
N ILE A 91 9.64 11.39 10.70
CA ILE A 91 9.45 10.09 10.03
C ILE A 91 7.98 9.91 9.64
N VAL A 92 7.04 10.12 10.56
CA VAL A 92 5.61 9.95 10.30
C VAL A 92 5.15 10.86 9.16
N GLU A 93 5.52 12.14 9.18
CA GLU A 93 5.20 13.10 8.11
C GLU A 93 5.79 12.67 6.76
N PHE A 94 7.05 12.25 6.71
CA PHE A 94 7.68 11.81 5.46
C PHE A 94 7.04 10.54 4.89
N VAL A 95 6.61 9.60 5.74
CA VAL A 95 5.84 8.44 5.29
C VAL A 95 4.48 8.87 4.73
N ILE A 96 3.78 9.79 5.40
CA ILE A 96 2.46 10.30 4.96
C ILE A 96 2.58 10.98 3.59
N ILE A 97 3.53 11.90 3.43
CA ILE A 97 3.84 12.58 2.16
C ILE A 97 4.27 11.58 1.09
N GLY A 98 5.00 10.54 1.49
CA GLY A 98 5.45 9.46 0.62
C GLY A 98 4.32 8.70 -0.07
N ILE A 99 3.11 8.76 0.48
CA ILE A 99 1.92 8.06 -0.03
C ILE A 99 0.99 9.00 -0.82
N PHE A 100 1.25 10.32 -0.82
CA PHE A 100 0.38 11.31 -1.50
C PHE A 100 0.17 11.03 -2.99
N ALA A 101 1.21 10.60 -3.72
CA ALA A 101 1.05 10.26 -5.14
C ALA A 101 0.04 9.12 -5.39
N LEU A 102 -0.06 8.14 -4.47
CA LEU A 102 -1.04 7.06 -4.56
C LEU A 102 -2.43 7.53 -4.14
N VAL A 103 -2.50 8.35 -3.09
CA VAL A 103 -3.73 8.96 -2.58
C VAL A 103 -4.38 9.88 -3.60
N ALA A 104 -3.59 10.71 -4.28
CA ALA A 104 -4.06 11.60 -5.34
C ALA A 104 -4.70 10.86 -6.52
N ARG A 105 -4.34 9.59 -6.73
CA ARG A 105 -4.93 8.71 -7.75
C ARG A 105 -6.13 7.91 -7.24
N SER A 106 -6.39 7.94 -5.95
CA SER A 106 -7.48 7.22 -5.28
C SER A 106 -8.66 8.15 -5.03
N LEU A 107 -9.87 7.61 -5.17
CA LEU A 107 -11.09 8.33 -4.84
C LEU A 107 -11.33 8.27 -3.32
N TRP A 108 -11.79 9.38 -2.75
CA TRP A 108 -12.00 9.50 -1.30
C TRP A 108 -12.87 8.39 -0.67
N PRO A 109 -13.93 7.84 -1.32
CA PRO A 109 -14.73 6.78 -0.71
C PRO A 109 -13.96 5.47 -0.58
N ASP A 110 -13.20 5.09 -1.63
CA ASP A 110 -12.35 3.89 -1.62
C ASP A 110 -11.22 4.04 -0.60
N LEU A 111 -10.59 5.22 -0.54
CA LEU A 111 -9.58 5.53 0.46
C LEU A 111 -10.08 5.30 1.89
N VAL A 112 -11.23 5.87 2.24
CA VAL A 112 -11.82 5.74 3.59
C VAL A 112 -12.22 4.31 3.90
N MET A 113 -12.86 3.62 2.95
CA MET A 113 -13.27 2.23 3.12
C MET A 113 -12.06 1.33 3.43
N TRP A 114 -11.02 1.40 2.59
CA TRP A 114 -9.83 0.58 2.76
C TRP A 114 -9.02 0.96 4.00
N PHE A 115 -9.00 2.25 4.37
CA PHE A 115 -8.39 2.70 5.62
C PHE A 115 -9.02 1.99 6.83
N PHE A 116 -10.36 2.00 6.95
CA PHE A 116 -11.04 1.35 8.07
C PHE A 116 -10.89 -0.17 8.05
N ILE A 117 -10.87 -0.81 6.87
CA ILE A 117 -10.58 -2.24 6.76
C ILE A 117 -9.18 -2.55 7.31
N CYS A 118 -8.17 -1.76 6.94
CA CYS A 118 -6.79 -1.95 7.41
C CYS A 118 -6.68 -1.71 8.92
N VAL A 119 -7.31 -0.66 9.45
CA VAL A 119 -7.36 -0.39 10.90
C VAL A 119 -8.00 -1.55 11.64
N LEU A 120 -9.14 -2.06 11.16
CA LEU A 120 -9.81 -3.21 11.76
C LEU A 120 -8.92 -4.45 11.76
N LEU A 121 -8.27 -4.74 10.63
CA LEU A 121 -7.38 -5.89 10.46
C LEU A 121 -6.20 -5.83 11.44
N VAL A 122 -5.51 -4.69 11.52
CA VAL A 122 -4.42 -4.46 12.48
C VAL A 122 -4.93 -4.58 13.92
N PHE A 123 -6.06 -3.98 14.24
CA PHE A 123 -6.66 -4.06 15.58
C PHE A 123 -6.97 -5.50 15.99
N LEU A 124 -7.57 -6.29 15.11
CA LEU A 124 -7.87 -7.71 15.37
C LEU A 124 -6.59 -8.51 15.65
N PHE A 125 -5.52 -8.28 14.90
CA PHE A 125 -4.26 -9.00 15.09
C PHE A 125 -3.46 -8.51 16.30
N VAL A 126 -3.55 -7.23 16.67
CA VAL A 126 -3.05 -6.74 17.96
C VAL A 126 -3.78 -7.43 19.12
N LEU A 127 -5.11 -7.53 19.03
CA LEU A 127 -5.93 -8.22 20.05
C LEU A 127 -5.58 -9.72 20.11
N LEU A 128 -5.45 -10.37 18.95
CA LEU A 128 -5.09 -11.77 18.85
C LEU A 128 -3.70 -12.04 19.45
N GLY A 129 -2.70 -11.23 19.09
CA GLY A 129 -1.36 -11.29 19.67
C GLY A 129 -1.37 -11.07 21.18
N SER A 130 -2.27 -10.23 21.69
CA SER A 130 -2.43 -9.96 23.13
C SER A 130 -3.03 -11.14 23.92
N ILE A 131 -3.87 -11.97 23.29
CA ILE A 131 -4.64 -13.04 23.95
C ILE A 131 -3.97 -14.41 23.77
N ILE A 132 -3.33 -14.65 22.61
CA ILE A 132 -2.79 -15.97 22.28
C ILE A 132 -1.77 -16.44 23.34
N PRO A 133 -1.91 -17.67 23.87
CA PRO A 133 -1.01 -18.20 24.89
C PRO A 133 0.35 -18.62 24.34
N HIS A 134 0.48 -18.84 23.04
CA HIS A 134 1.74 -19.17 22.37
C HIS A 134 2.66 -17.94 22.26
N ASP A 135 3.95 -18.12 22.55
CA ASP A 135 4.94 -17.04 22.62
C ASP A 135 5.69 -16.90 21.29
N LEU A 136 5.21 -16.01 20.42
CA LEU A 136 5.88 -15.73 19.14
C LEU A 136 7.22 -15.04 19.33
N THR A 137 7.49 -14.47 20.52
CA THR A 137 8.77 -13.79 20.78
C THR A 137 9.93 -14.76 20.97
N LEU A 138 9.63 -16.00 21.35
CA LEU A 138 10.60 -17.10 21.37
C LEU A 138 10.89 -17.59 19.95
N ASP A 139 9.85 -17.66 19.11
CA ASP A 139 9.91 -18.21 17.76
C ASP A 139 10.20 -17.15 16.67
N VAL A 140 10.84 -16.04 17.03
CA VAL A 140 11.13 -14.93 16.11
C VAL A 140 11.92 -15.37 14.87
N VAL A 141 12.82 -16.34 15.02
CA VAL A 141 13.59 -16.92 13.91
C VAL A 141 12.67 -17.64 12.92
N ILE A 142 11.67 -18.37 13.42
CA ILE A 142 10.69 -19.07 12.57
C ILE A 142 9.83 -18.05 11.82
N LEU A 143 9.43 -16.94 12.47
CA LEU A 143 8.73 -15.84 11.80
C LEU A 143 9.55 -15.27 10.64
N PHE A 144 10.85 -15.03 10.83
CA PHE A 144 11.74 -14.55 9.76
C PHE A 144 11.89 -15.56 8.62
N VAL A 145 12.05 -16.85 8.93
CA VAL A 145 12.13 -17.91 7.90
C VAL A 145 10.83 -18.00 7.10
N MET A 146 9.67 -18.00 7.77
CA MET A 146 8.37 -17.99 7.09
C MET A 146 8.17 -16.73 6.24
N ALA A 147 8.56 -15.56 6.74
CA ALA A 147 8.50 -14.31 6.00
C ALA A 147 9.35 -14.38 4.72
N PHE A 148 10.54 -14.97 4.77
CA PHE A 148 11.39 -15.16 3.60
C PHE A 148 10.78 -16.11 2.56
N ILE A 149 10.19 -17.22 3.00
CA ILE A 149 9.50 -18.16 2.10
C ILE A 149 8.31 -17.48 1.43
N PHE A 150 7.46 -16.78 2.19
CA PHE A 150 6.34 -16.04 1.61
C PHE A 150 6.80 -14.89 0.72
N LEU A 151 7.93 -14.24 1.01
CA LEU A 151 8.53 -13.24 0.13
C LEU A 151 8.87 -13.83 -1.25
N ILE A 152 9.50 -15.00 -1.32
CA ILE A 152 9.79 -15.67 -2.60
C ILE A 152 8.50 -15.93 -3.38
N VAL A 153 7.46 -16.46 -2.70
CA VAL A 153 6.15 -16.71 -3.32
C VAL A 153 5.52 -15.41 -3.84
N THR A 154 5.60 -14.32 -3.07
CA THR A 154 5.03 -13.03 -3.47
C THR A 154 5.77 -12.42 -4.67
N ILE A 155 7.10 -12.54 -4.73
CA ILE A 155 7.91 -12.12 -5.89
C ILE A 155 7.49 -12.91 -7.13
N PHE A 156 7.26 -14.22 -7.01
CA PHE A 156 6.76 -15.01 -8.13
C PHE A 156 5.38 -14.52 -8.63
N PHE A 157 4.41 -14.33 -7.73
CA PHE A 157 3.07 -13.90 -8.13
C PHE A 157 3.01 -12.46 -8.67
N ILE A 158 3.80 -11.52 -8.14
CA ILE A 158 3.86 -10.18 -8.72
C ILE A 158 4.50 -10.18 -10.11
N MET A 159 5.50 -11.04 -10.36
CA MET A 159 6.08 -11.20 -11.71
C MET A 159 5.08 -11.83 -12.68
N MET A 160 4.27 -12.81 -12.24
CA MET A 160 3.15 -13.34 -13.03
C MET A 160 2.11 -12.26 -13.37
N HIS A 161 1.84 -11.34 -12.44
CA HIS A 161 0.94 -10.23 -12.67
C HIS A 161 1.48 -9.27 -13.74
N ILE A 162 2.76 -8.89 -13.64
CA ILE A 162 3.37 -7.88 -14.49
C ILE A 162 3.69 -8.44 -15.89
N LEU A 163 4.28 -9.63 -15.99
CA LEU A 163 4.79 -10.17 -17.25
C LEU A 163 3.73 -10.95 -18.04
N ILE A 164 2.83 -11.65 -17.36
CA ILE A 164 1.82 -12.53 -17.98
C ILE A 164 0.41 -11.93 -17.87
N ALA A 165 0.28 -10.72 -17.30
CA ALA A 165 -1.00 -10.04 -17.12
C ALA A 165 -2.06 -10.89 -16.40
N MET A 166 -1.65 -11.83 -15.53
CA MET A 166 -2.57 -12.71 -14.80
C MET A 166 -3.27 -11.90 -13.69
N PRO A 167 -4.57 -11.56 -13.79
CA PRO A 167 -5.18 -10.57 -12.90
C PRO A 167 -5.30 -11.06 -11.45
N TYR A 168 -5.64 -12.33 -11.24
CA TYR A 168 -5.81 -12.91 -9.90
C TYR A 168 -4.50 -13.08 -9.13
N SER A 169 -3.35 -13.05 -9.80
CA SER A 169 -2.04 -13.20 -9.15
C SER A 169 -1.71 -12.05 -8.20
N PHE A 170 -2.22 -10.83 -8.47
CA PHE A 170 -2.06 -9.69 -7.57
C PHE A 170 -2.75 -9.93 -6.22
N VAL A 171 -3.95 -10.52 -6.23
CA VAL A 171 -4.70 -10.82 -5.00
C VAL A 171 -3.93 -11.84 -4.15
N VAL A 172 -3.33 -12.85 -4.78
CA VAL A 172 -2.50 -13.83 -4.08
C VAL A 172 -1.26 -13.17 -3.48
N PHE A 173 -0.56 -12.34 -4.25
CA PHE A 173 0.55 -11.50 -3.76
C PHE A 173 0.14 -10.69 -2.53
N GLN A 174 -0.99 -9.98 -2.60
CA GLN A 174 -1.51 -9.15 -1.52
C GLN A 174 -1.82 -9.97 -0.26
N ILE A 175 -2.44 -11.15 -0.40
CA ILE A 175 -2.76 -12.03 0.73
C ILE A 175 -1.47 -12.48 1.43
N PHE A 176 -0.46 -12.95 0.69
CA PHE A 176 0.77 -13.42 1.31
C PHE A 176 1.53 -12.32 2.05
N ILE A 177 1.70 -11.12 1.45
CA ILE A 177 2.34 -10.00 2.18
C ILE A 177 1.50 -9.61 3.40
N SER A 178 0.16 -9.56 3.29
CA SER A 178 -0.70 -9.25 4.43
C SER A 178 -0.50 -10.25 5.57
N VAL A 179 -0.40 -11.55 5.27
CA VAL A 179 -0.13 -12.59 6.27
C VAL A 179 1.22 -12.37 6.96
N ILE A 180 2.29 -12.07 6.20
CA ILE A 180 3.61 -11.76 6.78
C ILE A 180 3.49 -10.61 7.79
N VAL A 181 2.94 -9.48 7.35
CA VAL A 181 2.86 -8.27 8.18
C VAL A 181 1.98 -8.50 9.40
N LEU A 182 0.85 -9.19 9.24
CA LEU A 182 -0.05 -9.52 10.34
C LEU A 182 0.58 -10.43 11.41
N LEU A 183 1.45 -11.37 11.02
CA LEU A 183 2.24 -12.15 11.98
C LEU A 183 3.22 -11.26 12.75
N PHE A 184 3.85 -10.28 12.10
CA PHE A 184 4.69 -9.29 12.78
C PHE A 184 3.88 -8.37 13.69
N VAL A 185 2.67 -7.95 13.30
CA VAL A 185 1.76 -7.17 14.17
C VAL A 185 1.46 -7.93 15.46
N MET A 186 1.19 -9.24 15.38
CA MET A 186 0.99 -10.07 16.57
C MET A 186 2.24 -10.15 17.44
N TYR A 187 3.40 -10.37 16.82
CA TYR A 187 4.70 -10.37 17.51
C TYR A 187 4.96 -9.02 18.22
N HIS A 188 4.72 -7.89 17.54
CA HIS A 188 4.86 -6.56 18.12
C HIS A 188 3.88 -6.34 19.28
N ALA A 189 2.61 -6.75 19.15
CA ALA A 189 1.64 -6.69 20.24
C ALA A 189 2.09 -7.49 21.48
N GLN A 190 2.71 -8.66 21.29
CA GLN A 190 3.28 -9.45 22.38
C GLN A 190 4.45 -8.73 23.07
N THR A 191 5.40 -8.18 22.30
CA THR A 191 6.53 -7.44 22.88
C THR A 191 6.10 -6.14 23.60
N ILE A 192 5.04 -5.48 23.14
CA ILE A 192 4.47 -4.28 23.76
C ILE A 192 3.79 -4.60 25.08
N ASN A 193 2.96 -5.65 25.11
CA ASN A 193 2.24 -6.08 26.30
C ASN A 193 3.13 -6.77 27.35
N GLY A 194 4.27 -7.33 26.92
CA GLY A 194 5.31 -7.89 27.78
C GLY A 194 4.91 -9.20 28.48
N GLY A 195 5.78 -9.65 29.39
CA GLY A 195 5.59 -10.93 30.10
C GLY A 195 5.90 -12.18 29.26
N ARG A 196 6.70 -12.02 28.20
CA ARG A 196 7.13 -13.03 27.22
C ARG A 196 8.66 -13.06 27.10
N PHE A 197 9.20 -13.96 26.27
CA PHE A 197 10.65 -14.13 26.09
C PHE A 197 11.37 -12.81 25.72
N ALA A 198 10.79 -12.02 24.81
CA ALA A 198 11.25 -10.67 24.50
C ALA A 198 10.18 -9.63 24.83
N GLU A 199 10.60 -8.51 25.41
CA GLU A 199 9.73 -7.36 25.69
C GLU A 199 10.39 -6.05 25.32
N MET A 200 9.59 -5.08 24.87
CA MET A 200 10.09 -3.73 24.63
C MET A 200 10.37 -2.99 25.94
N ARG A 201 11.42 -2.16 25.91
CA ARG A 201 11.75 -1.26 27.03
C ARG A 201 10.61 -0.25 27.21
N LEU A 202 10.26 0.04 28.47
CA LEU A 202 9.17 0.97 28.81
C LEU A 202 9.41 2.41 28.32
N ASN A 203 10.65 2.77 28.01
CA ASN A 203 11.00 4.10 27.49
C ASN A 203 10.84 4.21 25.97
N ASP A 204 10.81 3.10 25.24
CA ASP A 204 10.79 3.06 23.77
C ASP A 204 9.36 3.13 23.19
N HIS A 205 8.44 3.85 23.85
CA HIS A 205 7.03 3.92 23.45
C HIS A 205 6.84 4.54 22.05
N LEU A 206 7.65 5.55 21.69
CA LEU A 206 7.63 6.15 20.36
C LEU A 206 8.06 5.15 19.29
N LEU A 207 9.14 4.39 19.53
CA LEU A 207 9.58 3.32 18.63
C LEU A 207 8.49 2.26 18.43
N ALA A 208 7.85 1.80 19.51
CA ALA A 208 6.77 0.83 19.41
C ALA A 208 5.61 1.36 18.56
N SER A 209 5.24 2.62 18.79
CA SER A 209 4.15 3.25 18.06
C SER A 209 4.46 3.41 16.58
N LEU A 210 5.73 3.70 16.26
CA LEU A 210 6.26 3.85 14.90
C LEU A 210 6.24 2.53 14.16
N ILE A 211 6.66 1.43 14.81
CA ILE A 211 6.64 0.09 14.25
C ILE A 211 5.21 -0.32 13.87
N LEU A 212 4.24 -0.17 14.78
CA LEU A 212 2.84 -0.49 14.49
C LEU A 212 2.25 0.41 13.38
N PHE A 213 2.67 1.68 13.32
CA PHE A 213 2.27 2.57 12.24
C PHE A 213 2.82 2.09 10.90
N HIS A 214 4.08 1.62 10.83
CA HIS A 214 4.65 1.07 9.60
C HIS A 214 3.99 -0.25 9.18
N ASP A 215 3.67 -1.13 10.13
CA ASP A 215 2.90 -2.34 9.83
C ASP A 215 1.55 -2.00 9.17
N PHE A 216 0.85 -1.00 9.71
CA PHE A 216 -0.38 -0.47 9.12
C PHE A 216 -0.13 0.12 7.72
N ILE A 217 0.92 0.92 7.53
CA ILE A 217 1.25 1.54 6.25
C ILE A 217 1.50 0.48 5.17
N ILE A 218 2.23 -0.59 5.49
CA ILE A 218 2.48 -1.67 4.52
C ILE A 218 1.16 -2.32 4.09
N ILE A 219 0.28 -2.66 5.04
CA ILE A 219 -1.03 -3.24 4.73
C ILE A 219 -1.87 -2.28 3.89
N PHE A 220 -1.91 -0.99 4.25
CA PHE A 220 -2.65 0.02 3.52
C PHE A 220 -2.10 0.22 2.09
N LEU A 221 -0.77 0.19 1.92
CA LEU A 221 -0.12 0.29 0.61
C LEU A 221 -0.59 -0.81 -0.36
N LEU A 222 -0.76 -2.05 0.13
CA LEU A 222 -1.23 -3.17 -0.69
C LEU A 222 -2.64 -2.95 -1.25
N THR A 223 -3.45 -2.08 -0.62
CA THR A 223 -4.83 -1.85 -1.04
C THR A 223 -4.94 -0.88 -2.23
N PHE A 224 -3.90 -0.09 -2.54
CA PHE A 224 -3.99 0.93 -3.58
C PHE A 224 -4.25 0.38 -4.98
N TYR A 225 -3.79 -0.83 -5.28
CA TYR A 225 -4.17 -1.48 -6.54
C TYR A 225 -5.68 -1.66 -6.63
N ALA A 226 -6.32 -2.20 -5.59
CA ALA A 226 -7.78 -2.35 -5.54
C ALA A 226 -8.50 -0.99 -5.51
N GLN A 227 -7.97 0.00 -4.78
CA GLN A 227 -8.54 1.35 -4.73
C GLN A 227 -8.54 2.02 -6.12
N ILE A 228 -7.43 1.94 -6.86
CA ILE A 228 -7.25 2.67 -8.12
C ILE A 228 -7.89 1.93 -9.30
N VAL A 229 -7.72 0.61 -9.34
CA VAL A 229 -8.16 -0.25 -10.46
C VAL A 229 -9.61 -0.71 -10.28
N TYR A 230 -9.97 -1.28 -9.13
CA TYR A 230 -11.31 -1.85 -8.93
C TYR A 230 -12.36 -0.85 -8.44
N ARG A 231 -11.96 0.20 -7.71
CA ARG A 231 -12.85 1.30 -7.27
C ARG A 231 -14.15 0.81 -6.63
N ILE A 232 -14.03 -0.16 -5.73
CA ILE A 232 -15.16 -0.95 -5.20
C ILE A 232 -16.22 -0.06 -4.54
N ALA A 233 -15.82 0.95 -3.78
CA ALA A 233 -16.74 1.87 -3.12
C ALA A 233 -17.31 2.90 -4.10
N SER A 234 -16.46 3.52 -4.92
CA SER A 234 -16.87 4.56 -5.85
C SER A 234 -17.75 4.05 -7.00
N ASN A 235 -17.58 2.80 -7.45
CA ASN A 235 -18.44 2.20 -8.48
C ASN A 235 -19.92 2.10 -8.05
N LYS A 236 -20.20 2.06 -6.74
CA LYS A 236 -21.56 1.99 -6.20
C LYS A 236 -22.22 3.37 -6.04
N THR A 237 -21.46 4.45 -6.20
CA THR A 237 -21.94 5.84 -6.07
C THR A 237 -22.40 6.43 -7.41
N SER A 238 -22.12 5.76 -8.54
CA SER A 238 -22.48 6.22 -9.90
C SER A 238 -23.94 5.98 -10.32
N THR A 239 -24.92 6.24 -9.44
CA THR A 239 -26.33 6.39 -9.86
C THR A 239 -26.77 7.85 -10.07
N THR A 240 -25.89 8.86 -9.92
CA THR A 240 -26.31 10.27 -10.14
C THR A 240 -25.25 11.23 -10.69
N ALA A 241 -24.22 10.76 -11.42
CA ALA A 241 -23.39 11.65 -12.22
C ALA A 241 -22.72 10.91 -13.39
N THR A 242 -22.86 11.48 -14.58
CA THR A 242 -22.22 11.07 -15.82
C THR A 242 -20.69 11.01 -15.66
N PRO A 243 -20.02 9.89 -16.01
CA PRO A 243 -18.56 9.81 -15.94
C PRO A 243 -17.94 10.65 -17.06
N GLN A 244 -17.11 11.64 -16.69
CA GLN A 244 -16.12 12.21 -17.61
C GLN A 244 -15.06 11.16 -17.89
N TYR A 245 -15.15 10.52 -19.06
CA TYR A 245 -14.07 9.70 -19.59
C TYR A 245 -12.90 10.62 -19.99
N VAL A 246 -11.80 10.52 -19.27
CA VAL A 246 -10.49 10.95 -19.78
C VAL A 246 -10.04 9.87 -20.76
N THR A 247 -10.24 10.14 -22.04
CA THR A 247 -9.78 9.30 -23.15
C THR A 247 -8.26 9.37 -23.22
N TRP A 248 -7.57 8.27 -22.94
CA TRP A 248 -6.15 8.15 -23.26
C TRP A 248 -5.98 8.21 -24.78
N VAL A 249 -5.30 9.25 -25.25
CA VAL A 249 -4.89 9.42 -26.66
C VAL A 249 -3.95 8.29 -27.02
N ARG A 250 -4.36 7.43 -27.97
CA ARG A 250 -3.45 6.54 -28.70
C ARG A 250 -2.81 7.32 -29.85
N PRO A 251 -1.48 7.24 -30.06
CA PRO A 251 -0.85 7.86 -31.22
C PRO A 251 -1.32 7.20 -32.52
N SER A 252 -1.58 8.03 -33.51
CA SER A 252 -2.09 7.74 -34.85
C SER A 252 -1.19 6.80 -35.66
N SER A 253 -1.81 5.88 -36.41
CA SER A 253 -1.24 5.24 -37.59
C SER A 253 -2.25 5.29 -38.74
N ASN A 254 -1.77 5.85 -39.86
CA ASN A 254 -2.35 6.12 -41.17
C ASN A 254 -3.62 5.37 -41.64
N SER A 255 -4.54 6.15 -42.22
CA SER A 255 -5.30 5.88 -43.45
C SER A 255 -6.09 7.15 -43.75
N GLU A 256 -5.59 7.98 -44.65
CA GLU A 256 -5.98 8.05 -46.06
C GLU A 256 -7.23 8.92 -46.27
N VAL A 257 -6.99 9.95 -47.07
CA VAL A 257 -7.89 10.99 -47.53
C VAL A 257 -8.86 10.36 -48.53
N GLU A 258 -10.14 10.30 -48.23
CA GLU A 258 -11.18 10.15 -49.26
C GLU A 258 -11.85 11.49 -49.51
N ASP A 259 -11.48 12.06 -50.65
CA ASP A 259 -12.05 13.23 -51.29
C ASP A 259 -13.38 12.82 -51.97
N VAL A 260 -14.46 13.54 -51.64
CA VAL A 260 -15.79 13.31 -52.21
C VAL A 260 -15.82 13.99 -53.58
N THR A 261 -15.53 13.24 -54.64
CA THR A 261 -15.77 13.69 -56.02
C THR A 261 -17.05 13.06 -56.58
N THR A 262 -17.94 13.94 -57.03
CA THR A 262 -19.22 13.69 -57.69
C THR A 262 -19.04 12.92 -59.00
N VAL A 263 -19.76 11.80 -59.17
CA VAL A 263 -19.79 11.00 -60.41
C VAL A 263 -20.89 11.54 -61.35
N ASP A 264 -20.46 11.96 -62.55
CA ASP A 264 -21.28 12.32 -63.70
C ASP A 264 -21.65 11.05 -64.49
N PRO A 265 -22.94 10.77 -64.78
CA PRO A 265 -23.37 9.54 -65.45
C PRO A 265 -23.45 9.74 -66.95
N ASN A 266 -22.35 9.60 -67.70
CA ASN A 266 -22.35 9.35 -69.15
C ASN A 266 -20.95 8.96 -69.67
N ALA A 267 -20.67 7.66 -69.74
CA ALA A 267 -19.70 7.12 -70.71
C ALA A 267 -20.01 5.64 -70.98
N VAL A 268 -20.01 5.30 -72.26
CA VAL A 268 -20.49 4.08 -72.90
C VAL A 268 -19.30 3.25 -73.39
N ASP A 269 -19.46 1.91 -73.34
CA ASP A 269 -18.78 0.82 -74.06
C ASP A 269 -17.25 0.62 -73.99
N SER A 270 -16.80 -0.57 -73.54
CA SER A 270 -16.27 -1.65 -74.42
C SER A 270 -15.43 -2.74 -73.68
N GLU A 271 -15.74 -4.00 -74.01
CA GLU A 271 -14.91 -5.21 -74.17
C GLU A 271 -14.05 -5.84 -73.02
N ASN A 272 -14.22 -7.17 -72.87
CA ASN A 272 -13.54 -8.20 -72.03
C ASN A 272 -12.17 -8.68 -72.64
N PRO A 273 -11.45 -9.73 -72.14
CA PRO A 273 -10.83 -10.10 -70.83
C PRO A 273 -9.36 -10.67 -71.04
N PRO A 274 -8.81 -11.72 -70.36
CA PRO A 274 -8.59 -12.08 -68.94
C PRO A 274 -7.07 -12.30 -68.57
N ASP A 275 -6.83 -12.85 -67.35
CA ASP A 275 -5.66 -13.62 -66.87
C ASP A 275 -4.45 -12.88 -66.24
N GLU A 276 -4.25 -13.07 -64.91
CA GLU A 276 -3.06 -13.78 -64.38
C GLU A 276 -3.25 -14.09 -62.87
N VAL A 277 -3.21 -15.38 -62.53
CA VAL A 277 -3.16 -15.90 -61.15
C VAL A 277 -1.70 -15.96 -60.69
N LYS A 278 -1.35 -15.30 -59.58
CA LYS A 278 -0.17 -15.66 -58.76
C LYS A 278 -0.51 -15.59 -57.27
N SER A 279 -0.37 -16.75 -56.63
CA SER A 279 -0.46 -16.99 -55.18
C SER A 279 0.79 -16.44 -54.46
N PRO A 280 0.64 -15.91 -53.23
CA PRO A 280 1.75 -15.80 -52.29
C PRO A 280 1.58 -16.78 -51.12
N ASP A 281 2.46 -17.78 -51.07
CA ASP A 281 2.89 -18.41 -49.82
C ASP A 281 3.74 -17.40 -49.04
N GLU A 282 3.33 -17.10 -47.81
CA GLU A 282 4.18 -16.93 -46.60
C GLU A 282 3.37 -16.15 -45.54
N ALA A 283 2.51 -16.89 -44.85
CA ALA A 283 1.85 -16.43 -43.64
C ALA A 283 2.81 -16.51 -42.44
N SER A 284 3.21 -15.33 -41.98
CA SER A 284 3.16 -14.89 -40.58
C SER A 284 3.59 -15.87 -39.47
N MET A 285 4.70 -15.55 -38.81
CA MET A 285 4.83 -15.69 -37.35
C MET A 285 5.46 -14.42 -36.77
N ILE A 286 4.61 -13.57 -36.18
CA ILE A 286 5.00 -12.49 -35.28
C ILE A 286 4.45 -12.86 -33.90
N PHE A 287 5.36 -13.02 -32.94
CA PHE A 287 5.05 -13.17 -31.52
C PHE A 287 4.87 -11.78 -30.87
N PHE A 288 3.87 -11.68 -29.99
CA PHE A 288 3.81 -10.71 -28.89
C PHE A 288 3.67 -11.50 -27.58
#